data_AF-A0A924KZB6-F1
#
_entry.id   AF-A0A924KZB6-F1
#
_cell.length_a   1.000
_cell.length_b   1.000
_cell.length_c   1.000
_cell.angle_alpha   90.00
_cell.angle_beta   90.00
_cell.angle_gamma   90.00
#
_symmetry.space_group_name_H-M   'P 1'
#
loop_
_entity.id
_entity.type
_entity.pdbx_description
1 polymer ?
#
loop_
_entity_poly.entity_id
_entity_poly.type
_entity_poly.pdbx_seq_one_letter_code
_entity_poly.pdbx_strand_id
1 'polypeptide(L)'
;MKRFLLSAAVLAITSTVLSQPQAKKVADVAKFTNETIDFGKIKQSIPAKGTFTVTNISNAPLIIEQANPTCGCTISDYTKEPIAPGKTGVINATYNAANAGHFEKHLTVKFAGVDEMKSITFTGDVLTAVEFDKLKAAAAVVDAKPVAAPAATVKTVKKEKVKSTIK
;
A
#
# COMPACT_ATOMS: atom_id res chain seq x y z
N MET A 1 7.27 -82.85 25.86
CA MET A 1 6.64 -81.88 26.78
C MET A 1 7.63 -80.71 26.89
N LYS A 2 7.39 -79.45 26.54
CA LYS A 2 6.24 -78.56 26.69
C LYS A 2 6.29 -77.53 25.54
N ARG A 3 5.13 -77.16 25.02
CA ARG A 3 4.92 -76.12 24.01
C ARG A 3 5.15 -74.75 24.66
N PHE A 4 6.03 -73.92 24.10
CA PHE A 4 6.07 -72.48 24.36
C PHE A 4 5.90 -71.73 23.05
N LEU A 5 4.63 -71.56 22.70
CA LEU A 5 4.15 -70.52 21.82
C LEU A 5 4.27 -69.21 22.62
N LEU A 6 5.20 -68.33 22.26
CA LEU A 6 5.25 -66.97 22.79
C LEU A 6 5.27 -65.99 21.62
N SER A 7 4.11 -65.36 21.50
CA SER A 7 3.66 -64.41 20.49
C SER A 7 4.58 -63.20 20.36
N ALA A 8 5.24 -63.06 19.21
CA ALA A 8 5.82 -61.79 18.78
C ALA A 8 4.86 -61.12 17.78
N ALA A 9 3.77 -60.54 18.31
CA ALA A 9 2.93 -59.64 17.52
C ALA A 9 3.63 -58.28 17.42
N VAL A 10 4.51 -58.14 16.43
CA VAL A 10 5.05 -56.84 16.02
C VAL A 10 3.93 -56.08 15.34
N LEU A 11 3.18 -55.31 16.12
CA LEU A 11 2.19 -54.37 15.62
C LEU A 11 2.95 -53.18 15.01
N ALA A 12 3.25 -53.27 13.72
CA ALA A 12 3.79 -52.15 12.94
C ALA A 12 2.69 -51.08 12.84
N ILE A 13 2.72 -50.10 13.74
CA ILE A 13 1.92 -48.89 13.63
C ILE A 13 2.52 -48.08 12.49
N THR A 14 2.06 -48.34 11.26
CA THR A 14 2.34 -47.50 10.11
C THR A 14 1.56 -46.20 10.32
N SER A 15 2.21 -45.20 10.89
CA SER A 15 1.70 -43.83 10.96
C SER A 15 1.66 -43.26 9.54
N THR A 16 0.53 -43.45 8.86
CA THR A 16 0.20 -42.71 7.64
C THR A 16 0.11 -41.24 8.02
N VAL A 17 1.15 -40.47 7.69
CA VAL A 17 1.16 -39.02 7.80
C VAL A 17 0.12 -38.49 6.81
N LEU A 18 -1.07 -38.16 7.30
CA LEU A 18 -2.05 -37.43 6.52
C LEU A 18 -1.45 -36.05 6.23
N SER A 19 -0.98 -35.84 5.00
CA SER A 19 -0.68 -34.50 4.50
C SER A 19 -1.99 -33.72 4.47
N GLN A 20 -2.26 -32.98 5.54
CA GLN A 20 -3.36 -32.04 5.57
C GLN A 20 -3.07 -30.96 4.50
N PRO A 21 -4.03 -30.65 3.61
CA PRO A 21 -3.87 -29.53 2.69
C PRO A 21 -3.66 -28.26 3.51
N GLN A 22 -2.45 -27.70 3.43
CA GLN A 22 -2.12 -26.45 4.11
C GLN A 22 -2.90 -25.33 3.43
N ALA A 23 -3.73 -24.63 4.20
CA ALA A 23 -4.40 -23.42 3.73
C ALA A 23 -3.34 -22.43 3.21
N LYS A 24 -3.43 -22.06 1.92
CA LYS A 24 -2.51 -21.09 1.33
C LYS A 24 -2.67 -19.76 2.04
N LYS A 25 -1.55 -19.18 2.48
CA LYS A 25 -1.51 -17.85 3.08
C LYS A 25 -1.40 -16.79 1.99
N VAL A 26 -1.89 -15.58 2.27
CA VAL A 26 -1.73 -14.44 1.34
C VAL A 26 -0.24 -14.14 1.14
N ALA A 27 0.55 -14.21 2.21
CA ALA A 27 1.98 -13.88 2.19
C ALA A 27 2.82 -14.80 1.29
N ASP A 28 2.29 -15.97 0.91
CA ASP A 28 2.98 -16.91 0.01
C ASP A 28 2.69 -16.61 -1.47
N VAL A 29 1.67 -15.80 -1.77
CA VAL A 29 1.20 -15.58 -3.14
C VAL A 29 1.18 -14.13 -3.59
N ALA A 30 1.03 -13.20 -2.65
CA ALA A 30 0.87 -11.78 -2.93
C ALA A 30 1.74 -10.93 -1.99
N LYS A 31 2.42 -9.94 -2.56
CA LYS A 31 3.16 -8.92 -1.82
C LYS A 31 2.58 -7.55 -2.13
N PHE A 32 2.19 -6.80 -1.10
CA PHE A 32 1.74 -5.42 -1.27
C PHE A 32 2.94 -4.47 -1.18
N THR A 33 2.98 -3.44 -2.04
CA THR A 33 3.98 -2.37 -1.93
C THR A 33 3.79 -1.58 -0.65
N ASN A 34 2.54 -1.24 -0.35
CA ASN A 34 2.12 -0.61 0.89
C ASN A 34 0.82 -1.29 1.35
N GLU A 35 0.72 -1.59 2.64
CA GLU A 35 -0.52 -2.09 3.25
C GLU A 35 -1.33 -0.96 3.87
N THR A 36 -0.67 0.15 4.20
CA THR A 36 -1.28 1.36 4.73
C THR A 36 -0.97 2.54 3.82
N ILE A 37 -1.99 3.32 3.47
CA ILE A 37 -1.84 4.63 2.86
C ILE A 37 -2.30 5.68 3.88
N ASP A 38 -1.37 6.53 4.29
CA ASP A 38 -1.65 7.70 5.13
C ASP A 38 -1.86 8.91 4.23
N PHE A 39 -3.06 9.50 4.29
CA PHE A 39 -3.40 10.71 3.56
C PHE A 39 -2.94 11.98 4.28
N GLY A 40 -2.41 11.85 5.50
CA GLY A 40 -2.08 12.96 6.38
C GLY A 40 -3.33 13.79 6.67
N LYS A 41 -3.20 15.10 6.53
CA LYS A 41 -4.29 16.05 6.77
C LYS A 41 -5.02 16.35 5.47
N ILE A 42 -6.30 15.97 5.39
CA ILE A 42 -7.16 16.19 4.21
C ILE A 42 -8.34 17.10 4.55
N LYS A 43 -8.87 17.80 3.55
CA LYS A 43 -10.00 18.71 3.72
C LYS A 43 -11.31 17.93 3.74
N GLN A 44 -12.20 18.28 4.68
CA GLN A 44 -13.54 17.72 4.77
C GLN A 44 -14.32 17.86 3.45
N SER A 45 -15.09 16.83 3.11
CA SER A 45 -15.92 16.74 1.90
C SER A 45 -15.13 16.72 0.58
N ILE A 46 -13.80 16.57 0.63
CA ILE A 46 -12.96 16.36 -0.55
C ILE A 46 -12.50 14.89 -0.55
N PRO A 47 -12.95 14.08 -1.52
CA PRO A 47 -12.56 12.67 -1.57
C PRO A 47 -11.04 12.49 -1.76
N ALA A 48 -10.45 11.61 -0.96
CA ALA A 48 -9.05 11.20 -1.07
C ALA A 48 -8.96 9.85 -1.78
N LYS A 49 -8.06 9.73 -2.77
CA LYS A 49 -7.88 8.52 -3.59
C LYS A 49 -6.54 7.87 -3.26
N GLY A 50 -6.55 6.56 -3.02
CA GLY A 50 -5.35 5.76 -2.79
C GLY A 50 -5.30 4.56 -3.73
N THR A 51 -4.09 4.19 -4.13
CA THR A 51 -3.83 3.02 -4.98
C THR A 51 -2.91 2.06 -4.26
N PHE A 52 -3.39 0.85 -4.02
CA PHE A 52 -2.59 -0.26 -3.50
C PHE A 52 -2.07 -1.10 -4.65
N THR A 53 -0.75 -1.29 -4.69
CA THR A 53 -0.11 -2.17 -5.67
C THR A 53 0.14 -3.53 -5.05
N VAL A 54 -0.29 -4.58 -5.74
CA VAL A 54 -0.06 -5.98 -5.37
C VAL A 54 0.84 -6.64 -6.40
N THR A 55 1.90 -7.30 -5.96
CA THR A 55 2.79 -8.11 -6.80
C THR A 55 2.49 -9.58 -6.58
N ASN A 56 2.29 -10.33 -7.67
CA ASN A 56 2.21 -11.78 -7.60
C ASN A 56 3.60 -12.37 -7.40
N ILE A 57 3.81 -13.04 -6.27
CA ILE A 57 5.06 -13.70 -5.91
C ILE A 57 4.96 -15.24 -5.98
N SER A 58 3.82 -15.76 -6.42
CA SER A 58 3.61 -17.20 -6.62
C SER A 58 4.02 -17.66 -8.02
N ASN A 59 4.03 -18.98 -8.21
CA ASN A 59 4.32 -19.63 -9.49
C ASN A 59 3.08 -19.80 -10.39
N ALA A 60 1.90 -19.31 -9.97
CA ALA A 60 0.65 -19.41 -10.71
C ALA A 60 0.03 -18.01 -10.91
N PRO A 61 -0.87 -17.81 -11.89
CA PRO A 61 -1.61 -16.55 -12.00
C PRO A 61 -2.41 -16.26 -10.72
N LEU A 62 -2.32 -15.02 -10.23
CA LEU A 62 -3.02 -14.55 -9.04
C LEU A 62 -4.26 -13.75 -9.47
N ILE A 63 -5.42 -14.08 -8.93
CA ILE A 63 -6.68 -13.39 -9.23
C ILE A 63 -7.19 -12.73 -7.96
N ILE A 64 -7.47 -11.42 -8.04
CA ILE A 64 -8.22 -10.70 -7.01
C ILE A 64 -9.69 -11.06 -7.18
N GLU A 65 -10.20 -11.94 -6.32
CA GLU A 65 -11.58 -12.42 -6.38
C GLU A 65 -12.54 -11.32 -5.92
N GLN A 66 -12.20 -10.67 -4.80
CA GLN A 66 -13.03 -9.62 -4.20
C GLN A 66 -12.15 -8.57 -3.51
N ALA A 67 -12.57 -7.32 -3.61
CA ALA A 67 -12.06 -6.21 -2.81
C ALA A 67 -13.28 -5.53 -2.18
N ASN A 68 -13.44 -5.66 -0.86
CA ASN A 68 -14.59 -5.18 -0.12
C ASN A 68 -14.17 -4.08 0.86
N PRO A 69 -14.80 -2.89 0.83
CA PRO A 69 -14.60 -1.90 1.88
C PRO A 69 -15.30 -2.34 3.17
N THR A 70 -14.67 -2.17 4.33
CA THR A 70 -15.31 -2.50 5.61
C THR A 70 -16.29 -1.41 6.06
N CYS A 71 -15.92 -0.13 5.90
CA CYS A 71 -16.80 1.01 6.13
C CYS A 71 -16.23 2.29 5.51
N GLY A 72 -17.08 3.19 5.01
CA GLY A 72 -16.71 4.58 4.65
C GLY A 72 -15.77 4.79 3.46
N CYS A 73 -15.24 3.72 2.87
CA CYS A 73 -14.46 3.75 1.63
C CYS A 73 -15.25 3.11 0.49
N THR A 74 -14.91 3.47 -0.75
CA THR A 74 -15.47 2.88 -1.96
C THR A 74 -14.34 2.35 -2.83
N ILE A 75 -14.41 1.08 -3.21
CA ILE A 75 -13.51 0.53 -4.23
C ILE A 75 -13.96 1.10 -5.58
N SER A 76 -13.07 1.84 -6.24
CA SER A 76 -13.35 2.48 -7.52
C SER A 76 -13.01 1.55 -8.69
N ASP A 77 -11.90 0.83 -8.60
CA ASP A 77 -11.47 -0.13 -9.60
C ASP A 77 -10.41 -1.09 -9.02
N TYR A 78 -10.26 -2.27 -9.62
CA TYR A 78 -9.14 -3.17 -9.33
C TYR A 78 -8.86 -4.10 -10.50
N THR A 79 -7.63 -4.61 -10.60
CA THR A 79 -7.22 -5.55 -11.65
C THR A 79 -8.08 -6.83 -11.62
N LYS A 80 -8.90 -7.00 -12.65
CA LYS A 80 -9.78 -8.19 -12.85
C LYS A 80 -9.10 -9.33 -13.58
N GLU A 81 -8.08 -9.01 -14.37
CA GLU A 81 -7.33 -9.99 -15.12
C GLU A 81 -6.38 -10.78 -14.20
N PRO A 82 -6.09 -12.05 -14.52
CA PRO A 82 -5.09 -12.81 -13.80
C PRO A 82 -3.71 -12.13 -13.85
N ILE A 83 -3.14 -11.84 -12.68
CA ILE A 83 -1.81 -11.25 -12.55
C ILE A 83 -0.80 -12.37 -12.70
N ALA A 84 -0.02 -12.35 -13.78
CA ALA A 84 1.02 -13.37 -14.02
C ALA A 84 2.13 -13.34 -12.94
N PRO A 85 2.87 -14.45 -12.73
CA PRO A 85 4.00 -14.49 -11.81
C PRO A 85 4.99 -13.32 -12.02
N GLY A 86 5.36 -12.64 -10.94
CA GLY A 86 6.25 -11.48 -10.96
C GLY A 86 5.64 -10.19 -11.51
N LYS A 87 4.37 -10.19 -11.92
CA LYS A 87 3.66 -8.97 -12.38
C LYS A 87 2.87 -8.33 -11.23
N THR A 88 2.45 -7.09 -11.48
CA THR A 88 1.71 -6.26 -10.54
C THR A 88 0.28 -6.02 -10.99
N GLY A 89 -0.64 -6.03 -10.03
CA GLY A 89 -1.99 -5.49 -10.16
C GLY A 89 -2.20 -4.30 -9.22
N VAL A 90 -3.33 -3.63 -9.37
CA VAL A 90 -3.69 -2.43 -8.61
C VAL A 90 -5.09 -2.54 -8.04
N ILE A 91 -5.29 -1.89 -6.89
CA ILE A 91 -6.59 -1.71 -6.23
C ILE A 91 -6.74 -0.22 -5.94
N ASN A 92 -7.68 0.41 -6.62
CA ASN A 92 -8.00 1.83 -6.48
C ASN A 92 -9.18 2.01 -5.54
N ALA A 93 -8.97 2.74 -4.46
CA ALA A 93 -10.00 3.02 -3.47
C ALA A 93 -10.08 4.51 -3.15
N THR A 94 -11.29 4.97 -2.85
CA THR A 94 -11.61 6.36 -2.53
C THR A 94 -12.21 6.44 -1.13
N TYR A 95 -11.71 7.35 -0.31
CA TYR A 95 -12.32 7.75 0.97
C TYR A 95 -13.05 9.08 0.79
N ASN A 96 -14.29 9.18 1.27
CA ASN A 96 -15.13 10.35 1.03
C ASN A 96 -14.85 11.55 1.95
N ALA A 97 -14.14 11.35 3.06
CA ALA A 97 -13.81 12.38 4.05
C ALA A 97 -15.03 13.19 4.54
N ALA A 98 -16.19 12.55 4.73
CA ALA A 98 -17.42 13.24 5.11
C ALA A 98 -17.38 13.82 6.54
N ASN A 99 -16.75 13.10 7.47
CA ASN A 99 -16.66 13.48 8.88
C ASN A 99 -15.26 13.98 9.21
N ALA A 100 -15.19 15.11 9.93
CA ALA A 100 -13.94 15.62 10.49
C ALA A 100 -13.40 14.73 11.61
N GLY A 101 -12.08 14.75 11.82
CA GLY A 101 -11.37 13.96 12.81
C GLY A 101 -10.45 12.89 12.20
N HIS A 102 -9.71 12.22 13.09
CA HIS A 102 -8.86 11.09 12.73
C HIS A 102 -9.71 9.94 12.18
N PHE A 103 -9.20 9.27 11.14
CA PHE A 103 -9.82 8.06 10.61
C PHE A 103 -8.78 6.96 10.40
N GLU A 104 -9.22 5.74 10.66
CA GLU A 104 -8.56 4.51 10.23
C GLU A 104 -9.65 3.63 9.61
N LYS A 105 -9.44 3.24 8.34
CA LYS A 105 -10.43 2.48 7.56
C LYS A 105 -9.76 1.29 6.91
N HIS A 106 -10.36 0.12 7.07
CA HIS A 106 -9.85 -1.11 6.52
C HIS A 106 -10.60 -1.51 5.25
N LEU A 107 -9.91 -2.16 4.33
CA LEU A 107 -10.48 -2.80 3.15
C LEU A 107 -9.94 -4.23 3.11
N THR A 108 -10.79 -5.18 2.75
CA THR A 108 -10.39 -6.59 2.67
C THR A 108 -10.25 -7.00 1.21
N VAL A 109 -9.20 -7.76 0.93
CA VAL A 109 -8.89 -8.31 -0.39
C VAL A 109 -8.85 -9.82 -0.27
N LYS A 110 -9.66 -10.50 -1.09
CA LYS A 110 -9.70 -11.94 -1.21
C LYS A 110 -9.08 -12.35 -2.55
N PHE A 111 -8.18 -13.32 -2.51
CA PHE A 111 -7.58 -13.92 -3.70
C PHE A 111 -8.20 -15.28 -3.97
N ALA A 112 -8.33 -15.65 -5.24
CA ALA A 112 -8.89 -16.94 -5.62
C ALA A 112 -7.98 -18.09 -5.14
N GLY A 113 -8.57 -19.08 -4.47
CA GLY A 113 -7.85 -20.25 -3.95
C GLY A 113 -6.95 -19.98 -2.73
N VAL A 114 -7.18 -18.86 -2.04
CA VAL A 114 -6.52 -18.47 -0.79
C VAL A 114 -7.61 -18.23 0.25
N ASP A 115 -7.60 -19.01 1.33
CA ASP A 115 -8.64 -18.91 2.37
C ASP A 115 -8.45 -17.66 3.26
N GLU A 116 -7.20 -17.19 3.37
CA GLU A 116 -6.85 -15.98 4.10
C GLU A 116 -7.23 -14.72 3.30
N MET A 117 -7.92 -13.79 3.96
CA MET A 117 -8.18 -12.45 3.43
C MET A 117 -7.11 -11.47 3.89
N LYS A 118 -6.67 -10.60 3.00
CA LYS A 118 -5.73 -9.53 3.33
C LYS A 118 -6.46 -8.25 3.71
N SER A 119 -6.12 -7.67 4.85
CA SER A 119 -6.57 -6.31 5.23
C SER A 119 -5.56 -5.27 4.75
N ILE A 120 -6.05 -4.18 4.15
CA ILE A 120 -5.29 -2.98 3.79
C ILE A 120 -5.96 -1.76 4.43
N THR A 121 -5.21 -0.71 4.72
CA THR A 121 -5.65 0.38 5.60
C THR A 121 -5.46 1.75 4.97
N PHE A 122 -6.46 2.61 5.15
CA PHE A 122 -6.36 4.05 4.95
C PHE A 122 -6.36 4.75 6.31
N THR A 123 -5.45 5.70 6.49
CA THR A 123 -5.40 6.53 7.70
C THR A 123 -5.20 8.01 7.34
N GLY A 124 -5.49 8.88 8.29
CA GLY A 124 -5.27 10.31 8.18
C GLY A 124 -6.17 11.10 9.13
N ASP A 125 -6.18 12.41 8.96
CA ASP A 125 -6.98 13.37 9.71
C ASP A 125 -7.79 14.24 8.75
N VAL A 126 -9.12 14.19 8.88
CA VAL A 126 -10.01 15.09 8.15
C VAL A 126 -10.14 16.39 8.93
N LEU A 127 -9.70 17.49 8.34
CA LEU A 127 -9.81 18.82 8.91
C LEU A 127 -11.01 19.56 8.33
N THR A 128 -11.71 20.32 9.16
CA THR A 128 -12.71 21.26 8.66
C THR A 128 -12.07 22.24 7.69
N ALA A 129 -12.86 22.85 6.81
CA ALA A 129 -12.33 23.82 5.86
C ALA A 129 -11.50 24.93 6.53
N VAL A 130 -11.97 25.42 7.68
CA VAL A 130 -11.31 26.48 8.45
C VAL A 130 -9.96 26.01 9.01
N GLU A 131 -9.89 24.80 9.54
CA GLU A 131 -8.65 24.24 10.09
C GLU A 131 -7.64 23.93 8.98
N PHE A 132 -8.10 23.36 7.86
CA PHE A 132 -7.27 23.06 6.71
C PHE A 132 -6.66 24.33 6.11
N ASP A 133 -7.45 25.39 5.95
CA ASP A 133 -6.99 26.65 5.37
C ASP A 133 -5.97 27.36 6.30
N LYS A 134 -6.15 27.27 7.63
CA LYS A 134 -5.15 27.72 8.63
C LYS A 134 -3.85 26.93 8.54
N LEU A 135 -3.93 25.61 8.39
CA LEU A 135 -2.75 24.75 8.28
C LEU A 135 -1.99 24.99 6.98
N LYS A 136 -2.70 25.18 5.87
CA LYS A 136 -2.11 25.56 4.58
C LYS A 136 -1.46 26.93 4.65
N ALA A 137 -2.10 27.90 5.31
CA ALA A 137 -1.52 29.22 5.54
C ALA A 137 -0.25 29.13 6.38
N ALA A 138 -0.26 28.35 7.48
CA ALA A 138 0.91 28.11 8.33
C ALA A 138 2.07 27.40 7.59
N ALA A 139 1.75 26.45 6.70
CA ALA A 139 2.73 25.78 5.84
C ALA A 139 3.36 26.74 4.82
N ALA A 140 2.57 27.66 4.25
CA ALA A 140 3.09 28.65 3.31
C ALA A 140 4.04 29.69 3.96
N VAL A 141 3.96 29.90 5.28
CA VAL A 141 4.87 30.82 5.99
C VAL A 141 6.20 30.17 6.38
N VAL A 142 6.28 28.84 6.51
CA VAL A 142 7.54 28.14 6.83
C VAL A 142 8.49 28.04 5.63
N ASP A 143 7.96 28.10 4.41
CA ASP A 143 8.75 28.23 3.18
C ASP A 143 9.23 29.68 2.91
N ALA A 144 8.84 30.65 3.76
CA ALA A 144 9.21 32.06 3.66
C ALA A 144 10.21 32.52 4.74
N LYS A 145 11.06 31.61 5.26
CA LYS A 145 12.27 32.01 6.02
C LYS A 145 13.36 32.39 5.00
N PRO A 146 13.95 33.60 5.06
CA PRO A 146 14.91 34.05 4.07
C PRO A 146 16.14 33.15 4.12
N VAL A 147 16.47 32.52 3.00
CA VAL A 147 17.82 32.02 2.76
C VAL A 147 18.71 33.25 2.73
N ALA A 148 19.30 33.58 3.88
CA ALA A 148 20.47 34.42 3.97
C ALA A 148 21.53 33.77 3.07
N ALA A 149 21.71 34.35 1.88
CA ALA A 149 22.76 33.99 0.95
C ALA A 149 24.12 34.11 1.68
N PRO A 150 24.96 33.07 1.71
CA PRO A 150 26.35 33.27 2.08
C PRO A 150 27.02 34.04 0.93
N ALA A 151 27.70 35.11 1.31
CA ALA A 151 28.48 35.97 0.43
C ALA A 151 29.46 35.16 -0.43
N ALA A 152 29.30 35.26 -1.75
CA ALA A 152 30.31 34.83 -2.72
C ALA A 152 30.68 36.04 -3.59
N THR A 153 31.92 36.48 -3.40
CA THR A 153 32.59 37.60 -4.06
C THR A 153 32.67 37.38 -5.57
N VAL A 154 31.96 38.18 -6.37
CA VAL A 154 32.15 38.24 -7.82
C VAL A 154 33.03 39.43 -8.16
N LYS A 155 34.24 39.11 -8.62
CA LYS A 155 35.21 40.06 -9.18
C LYS A 155 34.64 40.76 -10.41
N THR A 156 34.81 42.07 -10.43
CA THR A 156 34.58 42.99 -11.54
C THR A 156 35.25 42.51 -12.83
N VAL A 157 34.49 42.29 -13.91
CA VAL A 157 35.01 42.24 -15.29
C VAL A 157 34.32 43.30 -16.14
N LYS A 158 35.18 44.13 -16.72
CA LYS A 158 35.02 45.31 -17.55
C LYS A 158 34.18 45.02 -18.80
N LYS A 159 33.07 45.73 -19.01
CA LYS A 159 32.35 45.76 -20.30
C LYS A 159 33.08 46.71 -21.26
N GLU A 160 33.79 46.14 -22.22
CA GLU A 160 34.26 46.84 -23.41
C GLU A 160 33.09 47.09 -24.37
N LYS A 161 33.00 48.33 -24.86
CA LYS A 161 31.94 48.85 -25.72
C LYS A 161 32.42 48.81 -27.17
N VAL A 162 31.89 47.91 -27.98
CA VAL A 162 32.00 48.00 -29.45
C VAL A 162 30.59 48.20 -30.01
N LYS A 163 30.28 49.46 -30.31
CA LYS A 163 29.09 49.85 -31.07
C LYS A 163 29.51 49.95 -32.54
N SER A 164 29.14 48.96 -33.33
CA SER A 164 29.20 48.99 -34.79
C SER A 164 27.95 49.71 -35.31
N THR A 165 28.12 50.78 -36.10
CA THR A 165 27.05 51.41 -36.88
C THR A 165 27.65 51.98 -38.16
N ILE A 166 27.58 51.17 -39.21
CA ILE A 166 27.14 51.44 -40.59
C ILE A 166 26.86 52.93 -40.90
N LYS A 167 27.76 53.61 -41.62
CA LYS A 167 27.59 54.08 -43.02
C LYS A 167 28.85 54.81 -43.51
#